data_AF-A0A1F9KPT4-F1
#
_entry.id   AF-A0A1F9KPT4-F1
#
_cell.length_a   1.000
_cell.length_b   1.000
_cell.length_c   1.000
_cell.angle_alpha   90.00
_cell.angle_beta   90.00
_cell.angle_gamma   90.00
#
_symmetry.space_group_name_H-M   'P 1'
#
loop_
_entity.id
_entity.type
_entity.pdbx_description
1 polymer ?
#
loop_
_entity_poly.entity_id
_entity_poly.type
_entity_poly.pdbx_seq_one_letter_code
_entity_poly.pdbx_strand_id
1 'polypeptide(L)'
;METRKLSQRRERIKTMLIRIAAVAVFLAASAFSEIGRGEESALYGVPSLVVEAEEPPDLLKGFVFVPGAALLIGGRHVLALYNNPENGFYALALFSTECGLTRCTVGELIAYSVVDGEGHAIKLANTLQLESDKIARTHV
;
A
#
# COMPACT_ATOMS: atom_id res chain seq x y z
N MET A 1 -37.67 1.87 -25.10
CA MET A 1 -37.92 1.03 -23.90
C MET A 1 -36.77 0.07 -23.57
N GLU A 2 -35.72 -0.03 -24.39
CA GLU A 2 -34.57 -0.94 -24.20
C GLU A 2 -33.45 -0.41 -23.29
N THR A 3 -33.29 0.90 -23.18
CA THR A 3 -32.22 1.54 -22.38
C THR A 3 -32.35 1.25 -20.87
N ARG A 4 -33.58 1.06 -20.36
CA ARG A 4 -33.83 0.70 -18.96
C ARG A 4 -33.40 -0.74 -18.63
N LYS A 5 -33.48 -1.68 -19.59
CA LYS A 5 -33.07 -3.08 -19.38
C LYS A 5 -31.54 -3.23 -19.25
N LEU A 6 -30.78 -2.44 -20.01
CA LEU A 6 -29.30 -2.44 -19.96
C LEU A 6 -28.77 -1.83 -18.66
N SER A 7 -29.36 -0.72 -18.20
CA SER A 7 -29.06 -0.11 -16.89
C SER A 7 -29.32 -1.09 -15.74
N GLN A 8 -30.46 -1.78 -15.76
CA GLN A 8 -30.84 -2.73 -14.71
C GLN A 8 -29.95 -3.98 -14.71
N ARG A 9 -29.51 -4.46 -15.88
CA ARG A 9 -28.53 -5.58 -15.97
C ARG A 9 -27.18 -5.19 -15.42
N ARG A 10 -26.72 -3.96 -15.69
CA ARG A 10 -25.41 -3.46 -15.21
C ARG A 10 -25.39 -3.30 -13.69
N GLU A 11 -26.47 -2.81 -13.08
CA GLU A 11 -26.59 -2.72 -11.62
C GLU A 11 -26.70 -4.07 -10.92
N ARG A 12 -27.36 -5.06 -11.54
CA ARG A 12 -27.38 -6.44 -11.03
C ARG A 12 -26.00 -7.09 -11.08
N ILE A 13 -25.22 -6.85 -12.14
CA ILE A 13 -23.85 -7.36 -12.26
C ILE A 13 -22.93 -6.71 -11.22
N LYS A 14 -23.02 -5.39 -11.03
CA LYS A 14 -22.26 -4.69 -9.97
C LYS A 14 -22.59 -5.23 -8.58
N THR A 15 -23.88 -5.40 -8.29
CA THR A 15 -24.32 -5.93 -6.99
C THR A 15 -23.87 -7.37 -6.77
N MET A 16 -23.89 -8.21 -7.82
CA MET A 16 -23.33 -9.56 -7.73
C MET A 16 -21.81 -9.55 -7.52
N LEU A 17 -21.07 -8.71 -8.23
CA LEU A 17 -19.61 -8.59 -8.06
C LEU A 17 -19.24 -8.12 -6.65
N ILE A 18 -19.96 -7.14 -6.09
CA ILE A 18 -19.76 -6.68 -4.71
C ILE A 18 -20.02 -7.81 -3.71
N ARG A 19 -21.09 -8.60 -3.91
CA ARG A 19 -21.37 -9.75 -3.04
C ARG A 19 -20.30 -10.83 -3.13
N ILE A 20 -19.79 -11.12 -4.33
CA ILE A 20 -18.71 -12.09 -4.52
C ILE A 20 -17.42 -11.60 -3.84
N ALA A 21 -17.06 -10.32 -4.03
CA ALA A 21 -15.91 -9.73 -3.37
C ALA A 21 -16.03 -9.76 -1.84
N ALA A 22 -17.20 -9.42 -1.30
CA ALA A 22 -17.46 -9.49 0.14
C ALA A 22 -17.33 -10.92 0.69
N VAL A 23 -17.86 -11.93 -0.03
CA VAL A 23 -17.72 -13.34 0.36
C VAL A 23 -16.27 -13.80 0.28
N ALA A 24 -15.50 -13.38 -0.74
CA ALA A 24 -14.09 -13.72 -0.86
C ALA A 24 -13.25 -13.12 0.28
N VAL A 25 -13.52 -11.87 0.67
CA VAL A 25 -12.88 -11.22 1.82
C VAL A 25 -13.26 -11.92 3.12
N PHE A 26 -14.53 -12.30 3.29
CA PHE A 26 -14.99 -13.02 4.48
C PHE A 26 -14.36 -14.42 4.57
N LEU A 27 -14.24 -15.13 3.44
CA LEU A 27 -13.56 -16.43 3.35
C LEU A 27 -12.07 -16.31 3.67
N ALA A 28 -11.39 -15.30 3.13
CA ALA A 28 -10.01 -15.01 3.46
C ALA A 28 -9.85 -14.75 4.97
N ALA A 29 -10.69 -13.90 5.55
CA ALA A 29 -10.66 -13.62 7.00
C ALA A 29 -10.92 -14.88 7.84
N SER A 30 -11.84 -15.75 7.44
CA SER A 30 -12.11 -17.01 8.15
C SER A 30 -10.99 -18.04 8.04
N ALA A 31 -10.23 -18.05 6.94
CA ALA A 31 -9.04 -18.91 6.82
C ALA A 31 -7.89 -18.48 7.74
N PHE A 32 -7.87 -17.21 8.18
CA PHE A 32 -6.89 -16.72 9.16
C PHE A 32 -7.31 -16.92 10.62
N SER A 33 -8.59 -17.23 10.91
CA SER A 33 -9.06 -17.43 12.29
C SER A 33 -8.78 -18.81 12.89
N GLU A 34 -8.33 -19.80 12.12
CA GLU A 34 -7.94 -21.13 12.64
C GLU A 34 -6.45 -21.30 12.95
N ILE A 35 -5.59 -20.30 12.70
CA ILE A 35 -4.18 -20.34 13.14
C ILE A 35 -4.08 -19.70 14.52
N GLY A 36 -4.76 -20.31 15.48
CA GLY A 36 -4.96 -19.72 16.80
C GLY A 36 -5.04 -20.73 17.93
N ARG A 37 -4.41 -21.91 17.83
CA ARG A 37 -4.16 -22.76 19.01
C ARG A 37 -3.18 -23.91 18.73
N GLY A 38 -1.98 -23.80 19.29
CA GLY A 38 -1.10 -24.94 19.56
C GLY A 38 0.21 -24.96 18.77
N GLU A 39 1.28 -25.14 19.52
CA GLU A 39 2.64 -25.56 19.11
C GLU A 39 3.64 -24.46 18.72
N GLU A 40 4.33 -24.01 19.77
CA GLU A 40 5.74 -23.70 19.79
C GLU A 40 6.56 -24.71 18.95
N SER A 41 6.97 -24.29 17.75
CA SER A 41 8.12 -24.85 17.04
C SER A 41 8.75 -23.75 16.19
N ALA A 42 10.04 -23.53 16.43
CA ALA A 42 10.88 -22.47 15.88
C ALA A 42 11.07 -22.54 14.35
N LEU A 43 11.57 -21.43 13.76
CA LEU A 43 11.84 -21.09 12.34
C LEU A 43 10.58 -20.66 11.55
N TYR A 44 10.27 -19.39 11.29
CA TYR A 44 11.10 -18.23 10.94
C TYR A 44 10.54 -17.01 11.66
N GLY A 45 11.37 -16.34 12.48
CA GLY A 45 11.02 -15.01 12.96
C GLY A 45 10.86 -14.10 11.76
N VAL A 46 9.63 -13.65 11.47
CA VAL A 46 9.44 -12.45 10.68
C VAL A 46 10.22 -11.39 11.45
N PRO A 47 11.34 -10.86 10.93
CA PRO A 47 12.06 -9.82 11.63
C PRO A 47 11.02 -8.73 11.87
N SER A 48 10.83 -8.38 13.13
CA SER A 48 9.98 -7.25 13.50
C SER A 48 10.52 -6.09 12.69
N LEU A 49 9.76 -5.68 11.67
CA LEU A 49 10.07 -4.53 10.83
C LEU A 49 9.85 -3.33 11.74
N VAL A 50 10.84 -3.06 12.58
CA VAL A 50 11.04 -1.74 13.17
C VAL A 50 11.46 -0.88 11.99
N VAL A 51 10.45 -0.45 11.22
CA VAL A 51 10.59 0.65 10.30
C VAL A 51 10.73 1.87 11.19
N GLU A 52 11.94 2.13 11.66
CA GLU A 52 12.36 3.51 11.89
C GLU A 52 12.29 4.15 10.52
N ALA A 53 11.11 4.69 10.20
CA ALA A 53 10.89 5.44 8.98
C ALA A 53 11.83 6.64 9.08
N GLU A 54 12.94 6.57 8.35
CA GLU A 54 13.72 7.74 7.99
C GLU A 54 12.74 8.81 7.48
N GLU A 55 13.00 10.08 7.81
CA GLU A 55 12.06 11.17 7.49
C GLU A 55 11.59 11.05 6.04
N PRO A 56 10.26 11.06 5.79
CA PRO A 56 9.76 10.86 4.44
C PRO A 56 10.41 11.88 3.52
N PRO A 57 10.83 11.50 2.30
CA PRO A 57 11.40 12.44 1.35
C PRO A 57 10.46 13.64 1.19
N ASP A 58 11.00 14.83 0.88
CA ASP A 58 10.23 16.10 0.75
C ASP A 58 8.92 15.97 -0.06
N LEU A 59 8.84 14.96 -0.94
CA LEU A 59 7.67 14.59 -1.74
C LEU A 59 6.47 14.08 -0.93
N LEU A 60 6.71 13.49 0.24
CA LEU A 60 5.70 13.01 1.18
C LEU A 60 5.53 13.99 2.36
N LYS A 61 5.96 15.24 2.21
CA LYS A 61 5.76 16.27 3.23
C LYS A 61 4.26 16.42 3.56
N GLY A 62 3.95 16.41 4.85
CA GLY A 62 2.57 16.47 5.34
C GLY A 62 1.83 15.13 5.30
N PHE A 63 2.46 14.06 4.80
CA PHE A 63 1.97 12.70 4.98
C PHE A 63 2.57 12.08 6.24
N VAL A 64 1.73 11.41 7.02
CA VAL A 64 2.08 10.70 8.26
C VAL A 64 1.97 9.21 8.00
N PHE A 65 2.94 8.43 8.48
CA PHE A 65 2.91 6.98 8.33
C PHE A 65 1.70 6.40 9.08
N VAL A 66 0.98 5.47 8.44
CA VAL A 66 -0.13 4.74 9.07
C VAL A 66 0.44 3.54 9.83
N PRO A 67 0.33 3.50 11.18
CA PRO A 67 0.93 2.43 11.97
C PRO A 67 0.44 1.04 11.55
N GLY A 68 1.39 0.11 11.37
CA GLY A 68 1.10 -1.27 10.94
C GLY A 68 0.78 -1.42 9.45
N ALA A 69 0.77 -0.33 8.67
CA ALA A 69 0.48 -0.38 7.24
C ALA A 69 1.76 -0.39 6.37
N ALA A 70 2.69 -1.27 6.73
CA ALA A 70 3.89 -1.55 5.95
C ALA A 70 3.99 -3.05 5.63
N LEU A 71 4.40 -3.39 4.41
CA LEU A 71 4.53 -4.75 3.92
C LEU A 71 5.86 -4.94 3.20
N LEU A 72 6.62 -5.96 3.62
CA LEU A 72 7.82 -6.39 2.91
C LEU A 72 7.44 -7.23 1.67
N ILE A 73 7.88 -6.79 0.50
CA ILE A 73 7.61 -7.41 -0.80
C ILE A 73 8.90 -8.03 -1.33
N GLY A 74 8.90 -9.35 -1.47
CA GLY A 74 10.00 -10.09 -2.10
C GLY A 74 11.36 -9.92 -1.42
N GLY A 75 11.37 -9.57 -0.12
CA GLY A 75 12.58 -9.43 0.70
C GLY A 75 13.52 -8.28 0.33
N ARG A 76 13.12 -7.41 -0.60
CA ARG A 76 13.96 -6.32 -1.12
C ARG A 76 13.25 -4.98 -1.23
N HIS A 77 11.96 -4.94 -0.91
CA HIS A 77 11.17 -3.73 -0.99
C HIS A 77 10.18 -3.66 0.17
N VAL A 78 9.87 -2.44 0.60
CA VAL A 78 8.79 -2.17 1.55
C VAL A 78 7.76 -1.29 0.87
N LEU A 79 6.50 -1.71 0.95
CA LEU A 79 5.35 -0.92 0.57
C LEU A 79 4.73 -0.36 1.85
N ALA A 80 4.65 0.95 1.97
CA ALA A 80 4.13 1.64 3.15
C ALA A 80 3.00 2.60 2.79
N LEU A 81 1.99 2.65 3.66
CA LEU A 81 0.87 3.58 3.54
C LEU A 81 1.07 4.78 4.45
N TYR A 82 0.79 5.95 3.89
CA TYR A 82 0.79 7.21 4.60
C TYR A 82 -0.54 7.94 4.39
N ASN A 83 -0.96 8.75 5.36
CA ASN A 83 -2.13 9.60 5.26
C ASN A 83 -1.74 11.08 5.37
N ASN A 84 -2.36 11.94 4.57
CA ASN A 84 -2.31 13.38 4.76
C ASN A 84 -3.61 13.80 5.50
N PRO A 85 -3.54 14.08 6.81
CA PRO A 85 -4.74 14.39 7.60
C PRO A 85 -5.41 15.71 7.21
N GLU A 86 -4.69 16.63 6.57
CA GLU A 86 -5.23 17.93 6.16
C GLU A 86 -6.14 17.80 4.95
N ASN A 87 -5.77 16.96 3.99
CA ASN A 87 -6.43 16.87 2.68
C ASN A 87 -7.23 15.57 2.47
N GLY A 88 -7.14 14.62 3.40
CA GLY A 88 -7.82 13.32 3.28
C GLY A 88 -7.24 12.43 2.19
N PHE A 89 -5.97 12.65 1.83
CA PHE A 89 -5.27 11.84 0.82
C PHE A 89 -4.47 10.71 1.46
N TYR A 90 -4.25 9.65 0.69
CA TYR A 90 -3.37 8.56 1.05
C TYR A 90 -2.23 8.45 0.05
N ALA A 91 -1.02 8.18 0.54
CA ALA A 91 0.12 7.87 -0.30
C ALA A 91 0.56 6.42 -0.06
N LEU A 92 0.68 5.66 -1.14
CA LEU A 92 1.28 4.33 -1.14
C LEU A 92 2.68 4.46 -1.72
N ALA A 93 3.70 4.21 -0.91
CA ALA A 93 5.10 4.42 -1.27
C ALA A 93 5.86 3.09 -1.23
N LEU A 94 6.63 2.82 -2.27
CA LEU A 94 7.48 1.65 -2.44
C LEU A 94 8.93 2.08 -2.27
N PHE A 95 9.62 1.49 -1.31
CA PHE A 95 11.02 1.73 -1.01
C PHE A 95 11.86 0.50 -1.30
N SER A 96 13.14 0.69 -1.64
CA SER A 96 14.13 -0.39 -1.55
C SER A 96 14.37 -0.75 -0.09
N THR A 97 14.84 -1.96 0.17
CA THR A 97 15.26 -2.36 1.51
C THR A 97 16.52 -3.20 1.47
N GLU A 98 17.36 -3.00 2.48
CA GLU A 98 18.50 -3.86 2.76
C GLU A 98 18.20 -4.68 4.02
N CYS A 99 18.03 -5.98 3.85
CA CYS A 99 17.72 -6.89 4.95
C CYS A 99 18.98 -7.63 5.42
N GLY A 100 19.32 -7.46 6.69
CA GLY A 100 20.24 -8.31 7.42
C GLY A 100 19.53 -9.49 8.08
N LEU A 101 20.26 -10.26 8.89
CA LEU A 101 19.73 -11.47 9.55
C LEU A 101 18.58 -11.21 10.53
N THR A 102 18.49 -10.01 11.10
CA THR A 102 17.55 -9.69 12.18
C THR A 102 16.70 -8.45 11.92
N ARG A 103 17.06 -7.62 10.93
CA ARG A 103 16.41 -6.33 10.65
C ARG A 103 16.50 -6.00 9.15
N CYS A 104 15.52 -5.24 8.66
CA CYS A 104 15.58 -4.61 7.36
C CYS A 104 15.64 -3.09 7.53
N THR A 105 16.55 -2.45 6.82
CA THR A 105 16.65 -1.01 6.73
C THR A 105 15.90 -0.56 5.48
N VAL A 106 15.05 0.46 5.62
CA VAL A 106 14.38 1.10 4.48
C VAL A 106 15.38 2.00 3.76
N GLY A 107 15.43 1.88 2.45
CA GLY A 107 16.30 2.67 1.58
C GLY A 107 15.50 3.66 0.72
N GLU A 108 15.95 3.81 -0.53
CA GLU A 108 15.45 4.81 -1.46
C GLU A 108 13.98 4.62 -1.84
N LEU A 109 13.26 5.73 -2.02
CA LEU A 109 11.91 5.74 -2.60
C LEU A 109 11.99 5.38 -4.09
N ILE A 110 11.42 4.23 -4.46
CA ILE A 110 11.38 3.74 -5.83
C ILE A 110 10.17 4.31 -6.56
N ALA A 111 9.00 4.27 -5.93
CA ALA A 111 7.78 4.73 -6.55
C ALA A 111 6.76 5.15 -5.49
N TYR A 112 5.84 6.02 -5.86
CA TYR A 112 4.69 6.32 -5.02
C TYR A 112 3.45 6.65 -5.85
N SER A 113 2.30 6.41 -5.24
CA SER A 113 0.99 6.82 -5.73
C SER A 113 0.25 7.60 -4.65
N VAL A 114 -0.40 8.70 -5.00
CA VAL A 114 -1.29 9.44 -4.11
C VAL A 114 -2.72 9.24 -4.59
N VAL A 115 -3.60 8.85 -3.68
CA VAL A 115 -5.02 8.63 -3.93
C VAL A 115 -5.89 9.51 -3.03
N ASP A 116 -7.08 9.87 -3.51
CA ASP A 116 -8.10 10.51 -2.69
C ASP A 116 -8.79 9.50 -1.74
N GLY A 117 -9.72 9.99 -0.91
CA GLY A 117 -10.51 9.15 -0.02
C GLY A 117 -11.46 8.17 -0.73
N GLU A 118 -11.65 8.31 -2.04
CA GLU A 118 -12.44 7.39 -2.88
C GLU A 118 -11.54 6.34 -3.57
N GLY A 119 -10.21 6.47 -3.46
CA GLY A 119 -9.21 5.58 -4.05
C GLY A 119 -8.80 5.95 -5.48
N HIS A 120 -9.16 7.13 -5.98
CA HIS A 120 -8.73 7.59 -7.30
C HIS A 120 -7.30 8.13 -7.24
N ALA A 121 -6.46 7.70 -8.17
CA ALA A 121 -5.08 8.18 -8.27
C ALA A 121 -5.05 9.66 -8.72
N ILE A 122 -4.47 10.51 -7.88
CA ILE A 122 -4.22 11.92 -8.14
C ILE A 122 -2.80 12.13 -8.69
N LYS A 123 -1.84 11.30 -8.25
CA LYS A 123 -0.45 11.39 -8.68
C LYS A 123 0.20 10.00 -8.68
N LEU A 124 1.03 9.74 -9.69
CA LEU A 124 1.91 8.59 -9.76
C LEU A 124 3.31 9.08 -10.14
N ALA A 125 4.33 8.59 -9.45
CA ALA A 125 5.71 8.81 -9.85
C ALA A 125 6.56 7.56 -9.57
N ASN A 126 7.56 7.35 -10.42
CA ASN A 126 8.57 6.31 -10.28
C ASN A 126 9.98 6.90 -10.31
N THR A 127 10.99 6.08 -10.06
CA THR A 127 12.40 6.49 -9.94
C THR A 127 12.88 7.28 -11.15
N LEU A 128 12.47 6.90 -12.36
CA LEU A 128 12.82 7.61 -13.59
C LEU A 128 12.26 9.04 -13.63
N GLN A 129 11.02 9.24 -13.16
CA GLN A 129 10.44 10.59 -13.03
C GLN A 129 11.02 11.36 -11.83
N LEU A 130 11.31 10.67 -10.73
CA LEU A 130 11.89 11.26 -9.52
C LEU A 130 13.28 11.86 -9.80
N GLU A 131 14.12 11.16 -10.56
CA GLU A 131 15.44 11.67 -10.97
C GLU A 131 15.33 12.84 -11.95
N SER A 132 14.40 12.78 -12.91
CA SER A 132 14.14 13.88 -13.85
C SER A 132 13.68 15.16 -13.12
N ASP A 133 12.79 15.04 -12.13
CA ASP A 133 12.32 16.18 -11.33
C ASP A 133 13.42 16.76 -10.44
N LYS A 134 14.32 15.90 -9.92
CA LYS A 134 15.48 16.32 -9.14
C LYS A 134 16.46 17.14 -9.99
N ILE A 135 16.76 16.68 -11.21
CA ILE A 135 17.64 17.40 -12.15
C ILE A 135 17.02 18.74 -12.56
N ALA A 136 15.71 18.77 -12.86
CA ALA A 136 15.01 19.99 -13.25
C ALA A 136 15.03 21.08 -12.16
N ARG A 137 15.01 20.69 -10.88
CA ARG A 137 15.10 21.64 -9.74
C ARG A 137 16.52 22.10 -9.41
N THR A 138 17.55 21.41 -9.89
CA THR A 138 18.95 21.77 -9.61
C THR A 138 19.49 22.83 -10.59
N HIS A 139 18.74 23.14 -11.65
CA HIS A 139 19.10 24.11 -12.70
C HIS A 139 18.28 25.41 -12.66
N VAL A 140 17.65 25.73 -11.51
CA VAL A 140 17.00 27.03 -11.25
C VAL A 140 17.71 27.70 -10.08
#